data_AF-A0ABD0Q7G2-F1
#
_entry.id   AF-A0ABD0Q7G2-F1
#
_cell.length_a   1.000
_cell.length_b   1.000
_cell.length_c   1.000
_cell.angle_alpha   90.00
_cell.angle_beta   90.00
_cell.angle_gamma   90.00
#
_symmetry.space_group_name_H-M   'P 1'
#
loop_
_entity.id
_entity.type
_entity.pdbx_description
1 polymer ?
#
loop_
_entity_poly.entity_id
_entity_poly.type
_entity_poly.pdbx_seq_one_letter_code
_entity_poly.pdbx_strand_id
1 'polypeptide(L)' 'EKMKGKNKLVPRLLGITKESVMRVDEKTKEVMQEWSLTNIKRWAASPKSFTL' A
#
# COMPACT_ATOMS: atom_id res chain seq x y z
N GLU A 1 -7.19 -0.95 -2.89
CA GLU A 1 -6.37 -1.68 -3.88
C GLU A 1 -7.14 -2.81 -4.55
N LYS A 2 -6.67 -3.34 -5.70
CA LYS A 2 -7.27 -4.50 -6.37
C LYS A 2 -6.81 -5.79 -5.67
N MET A 3 -7.74 -6.68 -5.33
CA MET A 3 -7.38 -7.99 -4.77
C MET A 3 -6.74 -8.90 -5.83
N LYS A 4 -5.68 -9.63 -5.46
CA LYS A 4 -5.10 -10.65 -6.34
C LYS A 4 -6.16 -11.71 -6.67
N GLY A 5 -6.37 -11.97 -7.96
CA GLY A 5 -7.35 -12.96 -8.43
C GLY A 5 -8.82 -12.50 -8.40
N LYS A 6 -9.12 -11.24 -8.03
CA LYS A 6 -10.49 -10.70 -8.04
C LYS A 6 -10.52 -9.30 -8.68
N ASN A 7 -11.61 -8.97 -9.38
CA ASN A 7 -11.78 -7.64 -9.98
C ASN A 7 -12.29 -6.58 -8.99
N LYS A 8 -12.77 -7.01 -7.82
CA LYS A 8 -13.27 -6.10 -6.79
C LYS A 8 -12.13 -5.30 -6.16
N LEU A 9 -12.33 -3.98 -6.05
CA LEU A 9 -11.48 -3.09 -5.27
C LEU A 9 -11.86 -3.19 -3.79
N VAL A 10 -10.86 -3.22 -2.92
CA VAL A 10 -11.02 -3.24 -1.46
C VAL A 10 -10.36 -2.00 -0.87
N PRO A 11 -11.01 -1.28 0.05
CA PRO A 11 -10.39 -0.19 0.79
C PRO A 11 -9.15 -0.66 1.56
N ARG A 12 -8.07 0.12 1.50
CA ARG A 12 -6.84 -0.10 2.26
C ARG A 12 -6.28 1.24 2.68
N LEU A 13 -5.62 1.25 3.84
CA LEU A 13 -4.87 2.40 4.31
C LEU A 13 -3.39 2.20 3.95
N LEU A 14 -2.77 3.25 3.43
CA LEU A 14 -1.34 3.29 3.13
C LEU A 14 -0.68 4.25 4.12
N GLY A 15 0.06 3.71 5.08
CA GLY A 15 0.85 4.47 6.04
C GLY A 15 2.25 4.73 5.49
N ILE A 16 2.78 5.93 5.66
CA ILE A 16 4.13 6.30 5.26
C ILE A 16 4.82 6.93 6.46
N THR A 17 5.96 6.38 6.87
CA THR A 17 6.86 6.96 7.87
C THR A 17 8.16 7.40 7.18
N LYS A 18 9.11 7.95 7.95
CA LYS A 18 10.44 8.29 7.42
C LYS A 18 11.28 7.06 7.02
N GLU A 19 10.85 5.86 7.42
CA GLU A 19 11.65 4.64 7.33
C GLU A 19 10.96 3.53 6.51
N SER A 20 9.62 3.53 6.48
CA SER A 20 8.84 2.46 5.87
C SER A 20 7.51 2.92 5.28
N VAL A 21 6.96 2.07 4.41
CA VAL A 21 5.59 2.12 3.92
C VAL A 21 4.85 0.91 4.47
N MET A 22 3.64 1.13 4.97
CA MET A 22 2.81 0.10 5.61
C MET A 22 1.47 -0.02 4.87
N ARG A 23 1.06 -1.26 4.58
CA ARG A 23 -0.30 -1.59 4.15
C ARG A 23 -1.12 -2.03 5.35
N VAL A 24 -2.22 -1.32 5.61
CA VAL A 24 -3.04 -1.52 6.80
C VAL A 24 -4.48 -1.85 6.41
N ASP A 25 -5.10 -2.78 7.14
CA ASP A 25 -6.51 -3.08 6.99
C ASP A 25 -7.36 -1.87 7.40
N GLU A 26 -8.36 -1.53 6.58
CA GLU A 26 -9.19 -0.36 6.78
C GLU A 26 -10.06 -0.46 8.05
N LYS A 27 -10.48 -1.66 8.45
CA LYS A 27 -11.38 -1.87 9.59
C LYS A 27 -10.63 -2.22 10.86
N THR A 28 -9.76 -3.24 10.81
CA THR A 28 -9.09 -3.76 12.01
C THR A 28 -7.86 -2.94 12.40
N LYS A 29 -7.35 -2.10 11.48
CA LYS A 29 -6.10 -1.35 11.64
C LYS A 29 -4.86 -2.24 11.81
N GLU A 30 -4.97 -3.53 11.49
CA GLU A 30 -3.84 -4.45 11.51
C GLU A 30 -2.88 -4.14 10.34
N VAL A 31 -1.59 -4.14 10.65
CA VAL A 31 -0.52 -4.00 9.65
C VAL A 31 -0.40 -5.33 8.90
N MET A 32 -0.85 -5.35 7.64
CA MET A 32 -0.83 -6.55 6.82
C MET A 32 0.53 -6.78 6.15
N GLN A 33 1.25 -5.70 5.85
CA GLN A 33 2.54 -5.75 5.20
C GLN A 33 3.30 -4.43 5.43
N GLU A 34 4.62 -4.52 5.53
CA GLU A 34 5.50 -3.38 5.67
C GLU A 34 6.70 -3.53 4.74
N TRP A 35 7.13 -2.42 4.14
CA TRP A 35 8.31 -2.34 3.31
C TRP A 35 9.20 -1.20 3.80
N SER A 36 10.47 -1.49 4.10
CA SER A 36 11.45 -0.42 4.35
C SER A 36 11.69 0.39 3.07
N LEU A 37 11.82 1.71 3.20
CA LEU A 37 12.06 2.60 2.07
C LEU A 37 13.36 2.27 1.32
N THR A 38 14.36 1.69 1.98
CA THR A 38 15.61 1.26 1.34
C THR A 38 15.40 0.12 0.34
N ASN A 39 14.31 -0.66 0.49
CA ASN A 39 13.99 -1.78 -0.39
C ASN A 39 13.13 -1.35 -1.58
N ILE A 40 12.55 -0.14 -1.55
CA ILE A 40 11.70 0.38 -2.63
C ILE A 40 12.58 1.01 -3.69
N LYS A 41 12.67 0.38 -4.86
CA LYS A 41 13.57 0.82 -5.94
C LYS A 41 13.00 1.98 -6.76
N ARG A 42 11.69 1.99 -7.02
CA ARG A 42 11.00 2.96 -7.87
C ARG A 42 9.57 3.15 -7.37
N TRP A 43 8.99 4.30 -7.64
CA TRP A 43 7.58 4.57 -7.42
C TRP A 43 7.06 5.46 -8.54
N ALA A 44 5.75 5.43 -8.78
CA ALA A 44 5.11 6.24 -9.79
C ALA A 44 3.72 6.68 -9.32
N ALA A 45 3.41 7.96 -9.54
CA ALA A 45 2.10 8.53 -9.30
C ALA A 45 1.41 8.90 -10.61
N SER A 46 0.10 8.73 -10.66
CA SER A 46 -0.77 9.23 -11.72
C SER A 46 -1.98 9.92 -11.09
N PRO A 47 -2.80 10.67 -11.86
CA PRO A 47 -3.98 11.35 -11.32
C PRO A 47 -4.98 10.44 -10.60
N LYS A 48 -4.96 9.12 -10.87
CA LYS A 48 -5.94 8.16 -10.33
C LYS A 48 -5.31 6.93 -9.66
N SER A 49 -3.98 6.81 -9.65
CA SER A 49 -3.31 5.63 -9.13
C SER A 49 -1.90 5.94 -8.65
N PHE A 50 -1.38 5.02 -7.82
CA PHE A 50 -0.03 5.06 -7.30
C PHE A 50 0.54 3.63 -7.33
N THR A 51 1.84 3.49 -7.59
CA THR A 51 2.54 2.19 -7.65
C THR A 51 3.90 2.30 -6.97
N LEU A 52 4.23 1.27 -6.18
CA LEU A 52 5.52 1.02 -5.53
C LEU A 52 6.19 -0.21 -6.16
#